data_AF-A0A520JHR5-F1
#
_entry.id   AF-A0A520JHR5-F1
#
_cell.length_a   1.000
_cell.length_b   1.000
_cell.length_c   1.000
_cell.angle_alpha   90.00
_cell.angle_beta   90.00
_cell.angle_gamma   90.00
#
_symmetry.space_group_name_H-M   'P 1'
#
loop_
_entity.id
_entity.type
_entity.pdbx_description
1 polymer ?
#
loop_
_entity_poly.entity_id
_entity_poly.type
_entity_poly.pdbx_seq_one_letter_code
_entity_poly.pdbx_strand_id
1 'polypeptide(L)'
;MLGNAYLWVKAAHLIFVIFWMAGLFMLPRYLVYHQEALAGSGGDAALWVEREAKIRTIILTPAMIVVWVLGLLLAANAGLFSGGAGLGWLHL
;
A
#
# COMPACT_ATOMS: atom_id res chain seq x y z
N MET A 1 -24.68 2.20 -2.60
CA MET A 1 -23.96 3.26 -3.35
C MET A 1 -23.14 2.70 -4.51
N LEU A 2 -22.60 1.47 -4.45
CA LEU A 2 -21.89 0.86 -5.59
C LEU A 2 -22.68 -0.14 -6.46
N GLY A 3 -23.77 -0.73 -5.97
CA GLY A 3 -24.58 -1.68 -6.76
C GLY A 3 -23.73 -2.81 -7.38
N ASN A 4 -23.90 -3.04 -8.69
CA ASN A 4 -23.15 -4.06 -9.45
C ASN A 4 -21.63 -3.83 -9.51
N ALA A 5 -21.16 -2.60 -9.25
CA ALA A 5 -19.73 -2.29 -9.21
C ALA A 5 -19.05 -2.74 -7.90
N TYR A 6 -19.81 -3.15 -6.87
CA TYR A 6 -19.25 -3.54 -5.57
C TYR A 6 -18.21 -4.66 -5.68
N LEU A 7 -18.54 -5.75 -6.40
CA LEU A 7 -17.62 -6.88 -6.57
C LEU A 7 -16.36 -6.48 -7.34
N TRP A 8 -16.50 -5.62 -8.34
CA TRP A 8 -15.38 -5.09 -9.11
C TRP A 8 -14.45 -4.22 -8.27
N VAL A 9 -15.01 -3.31 -7.46
CA VAL A 9 -14.24 -2.46 -6.54
C VAL A 9 -13.57 -3.29 -5.45
N LYS A 10 -14.26 -4.31 -4.92
CA LYS A 10 -13.69 -5.25 -3.95
C LYS A 10 -12.53 -6.05 -4.54
N ALA A 11 -12.68 -6.54 -5.77
CA ALA A 11 -11.62 -7.24 -6.49
C ALA A 11 -10.42 -6.32 -6.75
N ALA A 12 -10.66 -5.12 -7.26
CA ALA A 12 -9.61 -4.12 -7.49
C ALA A 12 -8.86 -3.79 -6.19
N HIS A 13 -9.57 -3.53 -5.09
CA HIS A 13 -8.96 -3.27 -3.78
C HIS A 13 -8.03 -4.41 -3.37
N LEU A 14 -8.50 -5.66 -3.46
CA LEU A 14 -7.71 -6.82 -3.08
C LEU A 14 -6.45 -6.98 -3.96
N ILE A 15 -6.56 -6.78 -5.27
CA ILE A 15 -5.42 -6.83 -6.20
C ILE A 15 -4.37 -5.79 -5.80
N PHE A 16 -4.78 -4.54 -5.55
CA PHE A 16 -3.87 -3.49 -5.12
C PHE A 16 -3.27 -3.73 -3.73
N VAL A 17 -4.01 -4.37 -2.82
CA VAL A 17 -3.47 -4.80 -1.51
C VAL A 17 -2.34 -5.80 -1.72
N ILE A 18 -2.53 -6.81 -2.58
CA ILE A 18 -1.48 -7.79 -2.86
C ILE A 18 -0.26 -7.12 -3.51
N PHE A 19 -0.46 -6.21 -4.46
CA PHE A 19 0.66 -5.45 -5.04
C PHE A 19 1.40 -4.60 -4.01
N TRP A 20 0.67 -3.94 -3.11
CA TRP A 20 1.27 -3.15 -2.04
C TRP A 20 2.06 -4.02 -1.07
N MET A 21 1.52 -5.17 -0.67
CA MET A 21 2.21 -6.16 0.17
C MET A 21 3.47 -6.70 -0.51
N ALA A 22 3.40 -7.06 -1.80
CA ALA A 22 4.58 -7.47 -2.56
C ALA A 22 5.65 -6.38 -2.60
N GLY A 23 5.24 -5.11 -2.76
CA GLY A 23 6.12 -3.94 -2.66
C GLY A 23 6.82 -3.85 -1.29
N LEU A 24 6.08 -4.06 -0.20
CA LEU A 24 6.62 -4.01 1.15
C LEU A 24 7.61 -5.16 1.42
N PHE A 25 7.39 -6.34 0.85
CA PHE A 25 8.34 -7.46 0.98
C PHE A 25 9.62 -7.29 0.15
N MET A 26 9.62 -6.43 -0.88
CA MET A 26 10.84 -6.10 -1.61
C MET A 26 11.77 -5.17 -0.80
N LEU A 27 11.23 -4.28 0.03
CA LEU A 27 11.98 -3.29 0.81
C LEU A 27 13.11 -3.90 1.69
N PRO A 28 12.85 -4.92 2.53
CA PRO A 28 13.88 -5.53 3.37
C PRO A 28 15.11 -6.00 2.58
N ARG A 29 14.89 -6.59 1.40
CA ARG A 29 15.96 -7.05 0.52
C ARG A 29 16.83 -5.90 0.03
N TYR A 30 16.23 -4.76 -0.32
CA TYR A 30 16.97 -3.58 -0.75
C TYR A 30 17.79 -2.97 0.38
N LEU A 31 17.23 -2.91 1.59
CA LEU A 31 17.90 -2.39 2.77
C LEU A 31 19.15 -3.21 3.15
N VAL A 32 19.09 -4.54 3.01
CA VAL A 32 20.27 -5.40 3.24
C VAL A 32 21.40 -5.05 2.27
N TYR A 33 21.10 -4.92 0.97
CA TYR A 33 22.12 -4.53 -0.02
C TYR A 33 22.67 -3.12 0.19
N HIS A 34 21.83 -2.20 0.67
CA HIS A 34 22.28 -0.86 1.04
C HIS A 34 23.25 -0.90 2.23
N GLN A 35 22.98 -1.71 3.25
CA GLN A 35 23.91 -1.90 4.38
C GLN A 35 25.26 -2.47 3.92
N GLU A 36 25.24 -3.49 3.04
CA GLU A 36 26.45 -4.05 2.45
C GLU A 36 27.24 -2.99 1.64
N ALA A 37 26.54 -2.14 0.89
CA ALA A 37 27.14 -1.07 0.10
C ALA A 37 27.72 0.07 0.97
N LEU A 38 27.16 0.33 2.15
CA LEU A 38 27.71 1.30 3.11
C LEU A 38 29.01 0.79 3.76
N ALA A 39 29.17 -0.53 3.91
CA ALA A 39 30.39 -1.14 4.44
C ALA A 39 31.51 -1.29 3.38
N GLY A 40 31.16 -1.21 2.09
CA GLY A 40 32.11 -1.31 0.97
C GLY A 40 32.75 0.03 0.60
N SER A 41 33.97 -0.03 0.04
CA SER A 41 34.70 1.15 -0.45
C SER A 41 34.22 1.68 -1.82
N GLY A 42 33.21 1.04 -2.43
CA GLY A 42 32.85 1.21 -3.84
C GLY A 42 31.92 2.38 -4.20
N GLY A 43 31.42 3.16 -3.23
CA GLY A 43 30.52 4.30 -3.52
C GLY A 43 29.10 3.93 -3.98
N ASP A 44 28.75 2.64 -3.99
CA ASP A 44 27.45 2.12 -4.45
C ASP A 44 26.27 2.47 -3.54
N ALA A 45 26.51 2.98 -2.33
CA ALA A 45 25.47 3.35 -1.37
C ALA A 45 24.48 4.39 -1.94
N ALA A 46 24.99 5.39 -2.67
CA ALA A 46 24.14 6.41 -3.30
C ALA A 46 23.19 5.82 -4.35
N LEU A 47 23.63 4.79 -5.08
CA LEU A 47 22.82 4.08 -6.06
C LEU A 47 21.69 3.28 -5.39
N TRP A 48 21.97 2.67 -4.23
CA TRP A 48 20.95 1.94 -3.47
C TRP A 48 19.89 2.87 -2.87
N VAL A 49 20.29 4.05 -2.38
CA VAL A 49 19.34 5.10 -1.96
C VAL A 49 18.39 5.49 -3.09
N GLU A 50 18.91 5.69 -4.31
CA GLU A 50 18.08 6.03 -5.46
C GLU A 50 17.10 4.89 -5.82
N ARG A 51 17.57 3.63 -5.74
CA ARG A 51 16.74 2.44 -6.01
C ARG A 51 15.61 2.28 -5.00
N GLU A 52 15.90 2.48 -3.72
CA GLU A 52 14.90 2.46 -2.63
C GLU A 52 13.85 3.55 -2.84
N ALA A 53 14.29 4.78 -3.17
CA ALA A 53 13.40 5.89 -3.46
C ALA A 53 12.49 5.58 -4.65
N LYS A 54 13.01 5.01 -5.74
CA LYS A 54 12.23 4.62 -6.92
C LYS A 54 11.15 3.60 -6.60
N ILE A 55 11.46 2.53 -5.86
CA ILE A 55 10.45 1.53 -5.47
C ILE A 55 9.37 2.17 -4.61
N ARG A 56 9.78 3.04 -3.67
CA ARG A 56 8.85 3.77 -2.83
C ARG A 56 7.89 4.63 -3.65
N THR A 57 8.42 5.49 -4.51
CA THR A 57 7.61 6.49 -5.24
C THR A 57 6.83 5.90 -6.40
N ILE A 58 7.36 4.87 -7.08
CA ILE A 58 6.76 4.30 -8.30
C ILE A 58 5.79 3.16 -7.98
N ILE A 59 6.07 2.36 -6.95
CA ILE A 59 5.28 1.15 -6.67
C ILE A 59 4.48 1.31 -5.38
N LEU A 60 5.16 1.54 -4.26
CA LEU A 60 4.53 1.50 -2.93
C LEU A 60 3.54 2.63 -2.70
N THR A 61 3.94 3.88 -2.96
CA THR A 61 3.09 5.05 -2.73
C THR A 61 1.81 5.02 -3.58
N PRO A 62 1.85 4.81 -4.90
CA PRO A 62 0.61 4.76 -5.68
C PRO A 62 -0.25 3.55 -5.32
N ALA A 63 0.34 2.38 -5.08
CA ALA A 63 -0.43 1.21 -4.65
C ALA A 63 -1.15 1.47 -3.31
N MET A 64 -0.44 2.06 -2.33
CA MET A 64 -1.01 2.45 -1.04
C MET A 64 -2.19 3.42 -1.22
N ILE A 65 -2.03 4.46 -2.03
CA ILE A 65 -3.09 5.43 -2.30
C ILE A 65 -4.33 4.73 -2.86
N VAL A 66 -4.16 3.87 -3.87
CA VAL A 66 -5.29 3.16 -4.49
C VAL A 66 -5.96 2.20 -3.49
N VAL A 67 -5.17 1.47 -2.69
CA VAL A 67 -5.70 0.59 -1.63
C VAL A 67 -6.59 1.40 -0.67
N TRP A 68 -6.11 2.52 -0.16
CA TRP A 68 -6.86 3.34 0.79
C TRP A 68 -8.10 3.97 0.17
N VAL A 69 -8.01 4.51 -1.05
CA VAL A 69 -9.17 5.09 -1.74
C VAL A 69 -10.26 4.04 -1.97
N LEU A 70 -9.91 2.87 -2.51
CA LEU A 70 -10.88 1.80 -2.74
C LEU A 70 -11.40 1.23 -1.41
N GLY A 71 -10.55 1.11 -0.39
CA GLY A 71 -10.94 0.62 0.93
C GLY A 71 -11.93 1.55 1.63
N LEU A 72 -11.67 2.86 1.60
CA LEU A 72 -12.59 3.87 2.15
C LEU A 72 -13.91 3.92 1.38
N LEU A 73 -13.88 3.75 0.05
CA LEU A 73 -15.09 3.66 -0.77
C LEU A 73 -15.94 2.45 -0.40
N LEU A 74 -15.31 1.28 -0.18
CA LEU A 74 -16.00 0.07 0.27
C LEU A 74 -16.56 0.25 1.69
N ALA A 75 -15.80 0.85 2.59
CA ALA A 75 -16.23 1.11 3.96
C ALA A 75 -17.41 2.09 4.00
N ALA A 76 -17.36 3.17 3.21
CA ALA A 76 -18.48 4.09 3.05
C ALA A 76 -19.74 3.36 2.56
N ASN A 77 -19.60 2.47 1.58
CA ASN A 77 -20.72 1.66 1.08
C ASN A 77 -21.23 0.61 2.07
N ALA A 78 -20.38 0.15 2.99
CA ALA A 78 -20.77 -0.72 4.10
C ALA A 78 -21.47 0.04 5.24
N GLY A 79 -21.62 1.36 5.12
CA GLY A 79 -22.34 2.18 6.10
C GLY A 79 -21.47 2.73 7.23
N LEU A 80 -20.15 2.83 7.03
CA LEU A 80 -19.20 3.37 8.02
C LEU A 80 -19.62 4.74 8.58
N PHE A 81 -20.26 5.58 7.75
CA PHE A 81 -20.70 6.93 8.11
C PHE A 81 -22.19 7.01 8.45
N SER A 82 -22.94 5.90 8.38
CA SER A 82 -24.39 5.87 8.61
C SER A 82 -24.79 5.32 9.98
N GLY A 83 -23.84 5.03 10.88
CA GLY A 83 -24.14 4.63 12.26
C GLY A 83 -24.88 3.30 12.41
N GLY A 84 -24.70 2.38 11.45
CA GLY A 84 -25.34 1.06 11.48
C GLY A 84 -24.86 0.20 12.65
N ALA A 85 -25.81 -0.44 13.34
CA ALA A 85 -25.53 -1.33 14.47
C ALA A 85 -24.55 -2.45 14.06
N GLY A 86 -23.33 -2.41 14.61
CA GLY A 86 -22.22 -3.34 14.30
C GLY A 86 -20.90 -2.65 13.94
N LEU A 87 -20.90 -1.35 13.64
CA LEU A 87 -19.71 -0.54 13.31
C LEU A 87 -19.19 0.28 14.52
N GLY A 88 -19.48 -0.19 15.74
CA GLY A 88 -19.36 0.57 16.99
C GLY A 88 -17.96 0.99 17.45
N TRP A 89 -16.91 0.77 16.66
CA TRP A 89 -15.55 1.20 17.01
C TRP A 89 -15.22 2.63 16.54
N LEU A 90 -16.02 3.21 15.63
CA LEU A 90 -15.83 4.58 15.11
C LEU A 90 -16.89 5.58 15.59
N HIS A 91 -17.74 5.19 16.53
CA HIS A 91 -18.67 6.06 17.22
C HIS A 91 -18.23 6.22 18.69
N LEU A 92 -18.32 7.45 19.21
CA LEU A 92 -18.61 7.69 20.62
C LEU A 92 -20.13 7.58 20.82
#